data_AF-A0A935TYT3-F1
#
_entry.id   AF-A0A935TYT3-F1
#
_cell.length_a   1.000
_cell.length_b   1.000
_cell.length_c   1.000
_cell.angle_alpha   90.00
_cell.angle_beta   90.00
_cell.angle_gamma   90.00
#
_symmetry.space_group_name_H-M   'P 1'
#
loop_
_entity.id
_entity.type
_entity.pdbx_description
1 polymer ?
#
loop_
_entity_poly.entity_id
_entity_poly.type
_entity_poly.pdbx_seq_one_letter_code
_entity_poly.pdbx_strand_id
1 'polypeptide(L)'
;MGLHGPGAPDGPDGPDGPHGPGAAAGSPGDPSEAEEAAHVGDYINCPLNKAQYDDLVTAILGGRKVLPHEFEEPKYFEGCMPIEVMAERGFQTLRFGPMRPIGLRDPRTGHRPWAVVQLRPENQYLTAYNLVGFQTRLAYPEQQRIFALVPALAHAEWLRFGSIHRNTYIDAPAKLGPRLELLSEPRVRFAGLLTGVEGYIESCAMGLLCGRALAAELTGRAFDPPPATTMMGGLYLHVCAPREGKYRYSPTNANFGLLPPLPGVRKDQKKLRMAERARADFDAWLVSEAAGKP
;
A
#
# COMPACT_ATOMS: atom_id res chain seq x y z
N MET A 1 43.52 23.96 47.69
CA MET A 1 44.06 25.22 47.14
C MET A 1 43.24 25.49 45.87
N GLY A 2 42.36 26.48 45.75
CA GLY A 2 42.35 27.83 46.32
C GLY A 2 42.96 28.81 45.30
N LEU A 3 42.42 29.99 44.96
CA LEU A 3 41.36 30.84 45.58
C LEU A 3 40.77 31.82 44.53
N HIS A 4 39.55 32.35 44.79
CA HIS A 4 38.90 33.63 44.36
C HIS A 4 39.00 34.14 42.88
N GLY A 5 38.01 34.82 42.26
CA GLY A 5 36.97 35.74 42.75
C GLY A 5 37.40 37.22 42.53
N PRO A 6 36.52 38.26 42.52
CA PRO A 6 35.05 38.30 42.73
C PRO A 6 34.27 39.20 41.71
N GLY A 7 32.97 39.44 41.96
CA GLY A 7 32.17 40.48 41.25
C GLY A 7 30.69 40.53 41.65
N ALA A 8 30.35 41.35 42.65
CA ALA A 8 28.99 41.75 43.08
C ALA A 8 28.94 43.32 43.07
N PRO A 9 27.85 44.07 43.43
CA PRO A 9 26.62 43.75 44.19
C PRO A 9 25.32 44.16 43.42
N ASP A 10 24.10 44.42 43.95
CA ASP A 10 23.54 44.55 45.32
C ASP A 10 22.01 44.28 45.37
N GLY A 11 21.34 44.44 46.52
CA GLY A 11 19.87 44.51 46.71
C GLY A 11 19.35 45.95 47.00
N PRO A 12 18.21 46.17 47.73
CA PRO A 12 17.32 45.20 48.41
C PRO A 12 15.77 45.51 48.36
N ASP A 13 15.00 44.75 49.17
CA ASP A 13 13.66 45.00 49.78
C ASP A 13 12.31 44.84 49.01
N GLY A 14 11.30 44.27 49.72
CA GLY A 14 9.93 43.92 49.27
C GLY A 14 8.81 44.83 49.86
N PRO A 15 7.61 44.37 50.31
CA PRO A 15 7.01 43.00 50.35
C PRO A 15 5.50 42.89 49.91
N ASP A 16 4.88 41.73 50.21
CA ASP A 16 3.43 41.39 50.36
C ASP A 16 2.46 41.23 49.15
N GLY A 17 1.54 40.24 49.27
CA GLY A 17 0.61 39.70 48.22
C GLY A 17 -0.86 40.19 48.34
N PRO A 18 -1.93 39.36 48.18
CA PRO A 18 -2.02 37.90 47.91
C PRO A 18 -3.15 37.47 46.89
N HIS A 19 -3.41 36.15 46.81
CA HIS A 19 -4.61 35.42 46.29
C HIS A 19 -4.83 35.13 44.79
N GLY A 20 -5.18 33.87 44.50
CA GLY A 20 -5.91 33.44 43.28
C GLY A 20 -5.52 32.05 42.74
N PRO A 21 -6.34 30.98 42.91
CA PRO A 21 -6.04 29.68 42.31
C PRO A 21 -6.47 29.64 40.83
N GLY A 22 -5.50 29.62 39.91
CA GLY A 22 -5.75 29.47 38.48
C GLY A 22 -6.25 28.07 38.13
N ALA A 23 -7.49 27.98 37.64
CA ALA A 23 -8.09 26.71 37.22
C ALA A 23 -7.34 26.09 36.02
N ALA A 24 -7.13 24.78 36.06
CA ALA A 24 -6.61 24.03 34.92
C ALA A 24 -7.68 23.92 33.83
N ALA A 25 -7.68 24.88 32.89
CA ALA A 25 -8.43 24.76 31.65
C ALA A 25 -7.82 23.63 30.82
N GLY A 26 -8.60 22.58 30.57
CA GLY A 26 -8.18 21.49 29.70
C GLY A 26 -7.92 22.01 28.27
N SER A 27 -6.81 21.60 27.67
CA SER A 27 -6.53 21.91 26.27
C SER A 27 -7.67 21.39 25.39
N PRO A 28 -8.19 22.19 24.43
CA PRO A 28 -9.12 21.67 23.44
C PRO A 28 -8.41 20.56 22.65
N GLY A 29 -9.10 19.42 22.50
CA GLY A 29 -8.61 18.30 21.71
C GLY A 29 -8.34 18.70 20.26
N ASP A 30 -7.41 17.99 19.63
CA ASP A 30 -6.98 18.25 18.25
C ASP A 30 -8.19 18.24 17.29
N PRO A 31 -8.47 19.33 16.56
CA PRO A 31 -9.60 19.38 15.62
C PRO A 31 -9.54 18.32 14.51
N SER A 32 -8.35 17.75 14.25
CA SER A 32 -8.17 16.72 13.22
C SER A 32 -8.82 15.36 13.54
N GLU A 33 -9.31 15.14 14.76
CA GLU A 33 -10.07 13.92 15.14
C GLU A 33 -11.60 14.11 15.06
N ALA A 34 -12.10 15.29 14.68
CA ALA A 34 -13.54 15.63 14.72
C ALA A 34 -14.21 15.84 13.34
N GLU A 35 -13.45 15.87 12.24
CA GLU A 35 -13.99 16.05 10.87
C GLU A 35 -14.12 14.74 10.06
N GLU A 36 -14.25 13.58 10.72
CA GLU A 36 -14.70 12.33 10.05
C GLU A 36 -16.25 12.23 10.07
N ALA A 37 -16.91 13.29 9.62
CA ALA A 37 -18.36 13.41 9.59
C ALA A 37 -18.98 12.59 8.45
N ALA A 38 -19.21 11.29 8.73
CA ALA A 38 -20.21 10.44 8.08
C ALA A 38 -20.20 10.44 6.52
N HIS A 39 -19.11 9.97 5.91
CA HIS A 39 -19.24 9.35 4.60
C HIS A 39 -20.03 8.03 4.76
N VAL A 40 -21.03 7.79 3.90
CA VAL A 40 -21.72 6.48 3.85
C VAL A 40 -20.70 5.47 3.33
N GLY A 41 -20.06 4.75 4.24
CA GLY A 41 -18.76 4.14 3.97
C GLY A 41 -18.76 3.11 2.84
N ASP A 42 -17.67 3.09 2.08
CA ASP A 42 -17.39 2.19 0.94
C ASP A 42 -17.45 0.67 1.26
N TYR A 43 -17.72 0.30 2.52
CA TYR A 43 -17.61 -1.06 3.01
C TYR A 43 -18.82 -1.47 3.88
N ILE A 44 -19.40 -2.63 3.58
CA ILE A 44 -20.29 -3.33 4.52
C ILE A 44 -19.42 -4.08 5.52
N ASN A 45 -19.65 -3.85 6.80
CA ASN A 45 -18.86 -4.41 7.89
C ASN A 45 -19.61 -5.59 8.53
N CYS A 46 -19.01 -6.78 8.50
CA CYS A 46 -19.54 -8.01 9.10
C CYS A 46 -18.78 -8.28 10.42
N PRO A 47 -19.27 -7.79 11.58
CA PRO A 47 -18.57 -7.95 12.85
C PRO A 47 -18.59 -9.42 13.31
N LEU A 48 -17.48 -9.83 13.92
CA LEU A 48 -17.33 -11.14 14.55
C LEU A 48 -17.04 -10.97 16.05
N ASN A 49 -17.62 -11.85 16.86
CA ASN A 49 -17.20 -12.06 18.24
C ASN A 49 -15.94 -12.95 18.30
N LYS A 50 -15.43 -13.21 19.52
CA LYS A 50 -14.21 -14.02 19.70
C LYS A 50 -14.38 -15.46 19.22
N ALA A 51 -15.46 -16.15 19.58
CA ALA A 51 -15.68 -17.54 19.17
C ALA A 51 -15.80 -17.66 17.64
N GLN A 52 -16.61 -16.80 17.00
CA GLN A 52 -16.76 -16.77 15.54
C GLN A 52 -15.45 -16.51 14.80
N TYR A 53 -14.59 -15.66 15.36
CA TYR A 53 -13.23 -15.46 14.82
C TYR A 53 -12.36 -16.71 14.99
N ASP A 54 -12.34 -17.28 16.20
CA ASP A 54 -11.52 -18.45 16.51
C ASP A 54 -11.93 -19.66 15.65
N ASP A 55 -13.23 -19.87 15.43
CA ASP A 55 -13.79 -20.89 14.54
C ASP A 55 -13.40 -20.65 13.08
N LEU A 56 -13.55 -19.42 12.58
CA LEU A 56 -13.21 -19.06 11.20
C LEU A 56 -11.71 -19.24 10.91
N VAL A 57 -10.82 -18.80 11.82
CA VAL A 57 -9.37 -18.99 11.65
C VAL A 57 -8.99 -20.47 11.68
N THR A 58 -9.59 -21.25 12.59
CA THR A 58 -9.39 -22.71 12.66
C THR A 58 -9.83 -23.38 11.35
N ALA A 59 -10.98 -22.98 10.80
CA ALA A 59 -11.50 -23.50 9.55
C ALA A 59 -10.65 -23.09 8.32
N ILE A 60 -10.08 -21.87 8.30
CA ILE A 60 -9.12 -21.41 7.28
C ILE A 60 -7.83 -22.25 7.34
N LEU A 61 -7.27 -22.45 8.54
CA LEU A 61 -6.02 -23.20 8.74
C LEU A 61 -6.15 -24.68 8.35
N GLY A 62 -7.26 -25.32 8.74
CA GLY A 62 -7.59 -26.70 8.38
C GLY A 62 -8.17 -26.88 6.97
N GLY A 63 -8.39 -25.79 6.23
CA GLY A 63 -9.04 -25.83 4.93
C GLY A 63 -8.16 -26.46 3.85
N ARG A 64 -8.76 -27.29 2.98
CA ARG A 64 -8.03 -27.91 1.85
C ARG A 64 -7.65 -26.85 0.83
N LYS A 65 -6.34 -26.74 0.56
CA LYS A 65 -5.72 -25.78 -0.38
C LYS A 65 -5.54 -26.42 -1.76
N VAL A 66 -5.60 -25.61 -2.82
CA VAL A 66 -5.20 -25.98 -4.18
C VAL A 66 -3.67 -26.02 -4.23
N LEU A 67 -3.14 -27.22 -4.40
CA LEU A 67 -1.70 -27.45 -4.50
C LEU A 67 -1.12 -26.68 -5.69
N PRO A 68 0.05 -26.03 -5.54
CA PRO A 68 0.80 -25.53 -6.69
C PRO A 68 1.18 -26.69 -7.62
N HIS A 69 1.30 -26.40 -8.92
CA HIS A 69 1.96 -27.34 -9.83
C HIS A 69 3.44 -27.50 -9.44
N GLU A 70 4.08 -28.62 -9.78
CA GLU A 70 5.47 -28.92 -9.38
C GLU A 70 6.49 -27.85 -9.80
N PHE A 71 6.20 -27.10 -10.87
CA PHE A 71 7.03 -26.00 -11.37
C PHE A 71 6.77 -24.64 -10.66
N GLU A 72 5.83 -24.58 -9.72
CA GLU A 72 5.44 -23.37 -8.97
C GLU A 72 5.99 -23.39 -7.55
N GLU A 73 7.24 -22.95 -7.34
CA GLU A 73 7.70 -22.57 -6.01
C GLU A 73 6.86 -21.38 -5.49
N PRO A 74 6.09 -21.52 -4.38
CA PRO A 74 5.23 -20.45 -3.90
C PRO A 74 6.06 -19.32 -3.26
N LYS A 75 6.28 -18.25 -4.02
CA LYS A 75 6.87 -16.98 -3.56
C LYS A 75 5.78 -15.92 -3.50
N TYR A 76 5.28 -15.66 -2.30
CA TYR A 76 4.20 -14.70 -2.09
C TYR A 76 4.74 -13.27 -2.02
N PHE A 77 4.11 -12.35 -2.75
CA PHE A 77 4.26 -10.92 -2.52
C PHE A 77 3.53 -10.55 -1.22
N GLU A 78 4.19 -9.82 -0.30
CA GLU A 78 3.62 -9.48 1.01
C GLU A 78 2.29 -8.70 0.90
N GLY A 79 2.09 -7.92 -0.17
CA GLY A 79 0.83 -7.21 -0.43
C GLY A 79 -0.30 -8.05 -1.03
N CYS A 80 -0.05 -9.32 -1.38
CA CYS A 80 -1.00 -10.23 -2.02
C CYS A 80 -0.95 -11.65 -1.40
N MET A 81 -0.76 -11.71 -0.09
CA MET A 81 -0.60 -12.98 0.63
C MET A 81 -1.94 -13.74 0.76
N PRO A 82 -1.97 -15.07 0.57
CA PRO A 82 -3.17 -15.85 0.88
C PRO A 82 -3.53 -15.75 2.37
N ILE A 83 -4.81 -15.61 2.71
CA ILE A 83 -5.28 -15.52 4.10
C ILE A 83 -4.88 -16.72 4.95
N GLU A 84 -4.82 -17.92 4.37
CA GLU A 84 -4.37 -19.11 5.06
C GLU A 84 -2.88 -19.06 5.44
N VAL A 85 -2.04 -18.44 4.60
CA VAL A 85 -0.62 -18.21 4.89
C VAL A 85 -0.45 -17.07 5.90
N MET A 86 -1.31 -16.06 5.87
CA MET A 86 -1.37 -15.04 6.93
C MET A 86 -1.78 -15.65 8.29
N ALA A 87 -2.74 -16.57 8.30
CA ALA A 87 -3.17 -17.27 9.52
C ALA A 87 -2.07 -18.21 10.06
N GLU A 88 -1.32 -18.90 9.19
CA GLU A 88 -0.18 -19.75 9.57
C GLU A 88 0.91 -18.96 10.32
N ARG A 89 1.12 -17.68 9.97
CA ARG A 89 2.06 -16.79 10.69
C ARG A 89 1.63 -16.46 12.12
N GLY A 90 0.37 -16.72 12.48
CA GLY A 90 -0.13 -16.54 13.84
C GLY A 90 -1.64 -16.40 13.90
N PHE A 91 -2.26 -17.00 14.90
CA PHE A 91 -3.72 -17.05 15.05
C PHE A 91 -4.38 -15.66 15.18
N GLN A 92 -3.63 -14.63 15.60
CA GLN A 92 -4.13 -13.25 15.71
C GLN A 92 -3.77 -12.37 14.49
N THR A 93 -2.99 -12.88 13.53
CA THR A 93 -2.45 -12.09 12.41
C THR A 93 -3.54 -11.42 11.58
N LEU A 94 -4.64 -12.12 11.31
CA LEU A 94 -5.74 -11.57 10.50
C LEU A 94 -6.38 -10.33 11.16
N ARG A 95 -6.43 -10.23 12.49
CA ARG A 95 -6.95 -9.06 13.23
C ARG A 95 -6.05 -7.84 13.20
N PHE A 96 -4.79 -8.00 12.76
CA PHE A 96 -3.89 -6.90 12.48
C PHE A 96 -3.79 -6.59 10.98
N GLY A 97 -4.27 -7.50 10.12
CA GLY A 97 -4.40 -7.34 8.67
C GLY A 97 -5.86 -7.22 8.21
N PRO A 98 -6.38 -8.14 7.37
CA PRO A 98 -7.66 -7.99 6.66
C PRO A 98 -8.91 -8.01 7.54
N MET A 99 -8.80 -8.39 8.81
CA MET A 99 -9.92 -8.47 9.76
C MET A 99 -9.84 -7.46 10.92
N ARG A 100 -9.08 -6.38 10.72
CA ARG A 100 -8.75 -5.37 11.73
C ARG A 100 -9.96 -4.47 12.08
N PRO A 101 -10.49 -4.50 13.32
CA PRO A 101 -11.72 -3.77 13.69
C PRO A 101 -11.46 -2.33 14.19
N ILE A 102 -10.36 -1.68 13.79
CA ILE A 102 -10.01 -0.33 14.30
C ILE A 102 -10.85 0.73 13.59
N GLY A 103 -11.30 1.74 14.34
CA GLY A 103 -12.28 2.74 13.88
C GLY A 103 -13.74 2.28 13.98
N LEU A 104 -14.01 0.97 14.08
CA LEU A 104 -15.37 0.43 14.05
C LEU A 104 -15.98 0.24 15.45
N ARG A 105 -17.28 0.53 15.56
CA ARG A 105 -18.16 0.10 16.66
C ARG A 105 -19.35 -0.64 16.07
N ASP A 106 -19.72 -1.79 16.65
CA ASP A 106 -20.94 -2.49 16.25
C ASP A 106 -22.15 -1.77 16.88
N PRO A 107 -23.08 -1.20 16.09
CA PRO A 107 -24.24 -0.47 16.62
C PRO A 107 -25.16 -1.35 17.48
N ARG A 108 -25.11 -2.69 17.33
CA ARG A 108 -25.90 -3.63 18.15
C ARG A 108 -25.38 -3.79 19.57
N THR A 109 -24.10 -3.47 19.80
CA THR A 109 -23.44 -3.66 21.11
C THR A 109 -22.84 -2.38 21.68
N GLY A 110 -22.65 -1.34 20.87
CA GLY A 110 -21.92 -0.11 21.24
C GLY A 110 -20.39 -0.30 21.35
N HIS A 111 -19.89 -1.53 21.29
CA HIS A 111 -18.49 -1.89 21.49
C HIS A 111 -17.76 -2.11 20.16
N ARG A 112 -16.42 -2.03 20.20
CA ARG A 112 -15.58 -2.45 19.06
C ARG A 112 -15.68 -3.97 18.92
N PRO A 113 -16.00 -4.53 17.73
CA PRO A 113 -16.07 -5.97 17.54
C PRO A 113 -14.70 -6.63 17.71
N TRP A 114 -14.67 -7.95 17.95
CA TRP A 114 -13.41 -8.65 18.15
C TRP A 114 -12.59 -8.69 16.85
N ALA A 115 -13.26 -8.94 15.73
CA ALA A 115 -12.74 -8.87 14.37
C ALA A 115 -13.87 -8.40 13.43
N VAL A 116 -13.53 -8.10 12.18
CA VAL A 116 -14.51 -7.73 11.14
C VAL A 116 -14.17 -8.45 9.83
N VAL A 117 -15.17 -8.80 9.02
CA VAL A 117 -14.97 -9.07 7.60
C VAL A 117 -15.59 -7.92 6.83
N GLN A 118 -14.81 -7.28 5.96
CA GLN A 118 -15.28 -6.16 5.16
C GLN A 118 -15.63 -6.62 3.75
N LEU A 119 -16.75 -6.12 3.25
CA LEU A 119 -17.21 -6.31 1.88
C LEU A 119 -17.17 -4.97 1.15
N ARG A 120 -16.55 -4.90 -0.02
CA ARG A 120 -16.58 -3.71 -0.88
C ARG A 120 -17.48 -3.95 -2.09
N PRO A 121 -18.32 -2.98 -2.52
CA PRO A 121 -19.01 -3.07 -3.79
C PRO A 121 -18.03 -3.29 -4.95
N GLU A 122 -18.39 -4.18 -5.87
CA GLU A 122 -17.64 -4.43 -7.11
C GLU A 122 -18.32 -3.81 -8.34
N ASN A 123 -19.57 -3.38 -8.20
CA ASN A 123 -20.29 -2.66 -9.26
C ASN A 123 -21.14 -1.52 -8.68
N GLN A 124 -21.43 -0.54 -9.55
CA GLN A 124 -22.26 0.63 -9.22
C GLN A 124 -23.71 0.30 -8.82
N TYR A 125 -24.17 -0.92 -9.12
CA TYR A 125 -25.54 -1.36 -8.85
C TYR A 125 -25.69 -2.04 -7.49
N LEU A 126 -24.61 -2.18 -6.72
CA LEU A 126 -24.58 -2.85 -5.41
C LEU A 126 -25.11 -4.30 -5.45
N THR A 127 -24.95 -4.99 -6.59
CA THR A 127 -25.39 -6.39 -6.79
C THR A 127 -24.27 -7.41 -6.62
N ALA A 128 -23.02 -6.96 -6.49
CA ALA A 128 -21.86 -7.82 -6.25
C ALA A 128 -20.89 -7.15 -5.28
N TYR A 129 -20.30 -7.96 -4.39
CA TYR A 129 -19.38 -7.50 -3.35
C TYR A 129 -18.18 -8.46 -3.23
N ASN A 130 -16.99 -7.91 -3.01
CA ASN A 130 -15.77 -8.70 -2.74
C ASN A 130 -15.41 -8.65 -1.25
N LEU A 131 -14.93 -9.79 -0.71
CA LEU A 131 -14.31 -9.85 0.61
C LEU A 131 -12.92 -9.19 0.57
N VAL A 132 -12.74 -8.15 1.38
CA VAL A 132 -11.56 -7.27 1.32
C VAL A 132 -10.35 -7.93 1.99
N GLY A 133 -9.29 -8.17 1.21
CA GLY A 133 -8.08 -8.82 1.72
C GLY A 133 -8.25 -10.33 1.96
N PHE A 134 -9.20 -10.97 1.28
CA PHE A 134 -9.46 -12.41 1.33
C PHE A 134 -8.90 -13.16 0.10
N GLN A 135 -7.72 -12.76 -0.39
CA GLN A 135 -6.99 -13.54 -1.39
C GLN A 135 -6.70 -14.96 -0.82
N THR A 136 -6.88 -16.01 -1.62
CA THR A 136 -6.76 -17.38 -1.10
C THR A 136 -6.43 -18.41 -2.18
N ARG A 137 -5.79 -19.51 -1.77
CA ARG A 137 -5.65 -20.77 -2.50
C ARG A 137 -6.58 -21.87 -1.98
N LEU A 138 -7.49 -21.60 -1.04
CA LEU A 138 -8.50 -22.58 -0.59
C LEU A 138 -9.30 -23.13 -1.78
N ALA A 139 -9.56 -24.44 -1.80
CA ALA A 139 -10.39 -25.04 -2.85
C ALA A 139 -11.81 -24.46 -2.81
N TYR A 140 -12.50 -24.33 -3.96
CA TYR A 140 -13.81 -23.66 -4.01
C TYR A 140 -14.88 -24.21 -3.02
N PRO A 141 -15.02 -25.54 -2.80
CA PRO A 141 -15.92 -26.05 -1.77
C PRO A 141 -15.54 -25.62 -0.35
N GLU A 142 -14.24 -25.43 -0.09
CA GLU A 142 -13.74 -24.95 1.19
C GLU A 142 -14.01 -23.46 1.37
N GLN A 143 -13.84 -22.64 0.33
CA GLN A 143 -14.22 -21.23 0.38
C GLN A 143 -15.70 -21.05 0.74
N GLN A 144 -16.58 -21.78 0.05
CA GLN A 144 -18.02 -21.78 0.34
C GLN A 144 -18.31 -22.22 1.80
N ARG A 145 -17.72 -23.34 2.24
CA ARG A 145 -17.92 -23.89 3.60
C ARG A 145 -17.38 -22.97 4.70
N ILE A 146 -16.20 -22.40 4.50
CA ILE A 146 -15.47 -21.63 5.52
C ILE A 146 -16.02 -20.21 5.61
N PHE A 147 -16.25 -19.52 4.48
CA PHE A 147 -16.72 -18.13 4.52
C PHE A 147 -18.20 -18.01 4.93
N ALA A 148 -19.01 -19.08 4.76
CA ALA A 148 -20.34 -19.15 5.35
C ALA A 148 -20.35 -19.18 6.91
N LEU A 149 -19.20 -19.39 7.57
CA LEU A 149 -19.08 -19.23 9.03
C LEU A 149 -19.16 -17.75 9.47
N VAL A 150 -18.93 -16.80 8.57
CA VAL A 150 -19.19 -15.38 8.81
C VAL A 150 -20.72 -15.21 8.90
N PRO A 151 -21.31 -14.75 10.03
CA PRO A 151 -22.77 -14.78 10.22
C PRO A 151 -23.56 -14.01 9.15
N ALA A 152 -23.00 -12.90 8.64
CA ALA A 152 -23.59 -12.11 7.58
C ALA A 152 -23.54 -12.78 6.19
N LEU A 153 -22.74 -13.84 6.02
CA LEU A 153 -22.52 -14.57 4.77
C LEU A 153 -23.05 -16.02 4.82
N ALA A 154 -23.72 -16.43 5.91
CA ALA A 154 -24.23 -17.80 6.10
C ALA A 154 -25.21 -18.26 5.00
N HIS A 155 -25.83 -17.31 4.30
CA HIS A 155 -26.74 -17.54 3.16
C HIS A 155 -26.31 -16.76 1.91
N ALA A 156 -25.03 -16.40 1.79
CA ALA A 156 -24.51 -15.67 0.63
C ALA A 156 -24.50 -16.53 -0.63
N GLU A 157 -24.86 -15.92 -1.77
CA GLU A 157 -24.68 -16.49 -3.10
C GLU A 157 -23.27 -16.18 -3.61
N TRP A 158 -22.52 -17.21 -4.01
CA TRP A 158 -21.13 -17.09 -4.43
C TRP A 158 -21.01 -16.87 -5.95
N LEU A 159 -21.05 -15.59 -6.37
CA LEU A 159 -20.91 -15.21 -7.79
C LEU A 159 -19.56 -15.59 -8.39
N ARG A 160 -18.48 -15.59 -7.58
CA ARG A 160 -17.12 -15.96 -7.97
C ARG A 160 -16.32 -16.40 -6.74
N PHE A 161 -15.51 -17.44 -6.91
CA PHE A 161 -14.53 -17.86 -5.91
C PHE A 161 -13.17 -17.20 -6.12
N GLY A 162 -12.45 -16.97 -5.02
CA GLY A 162 -11.10 -16.42 -5.03
C GLY A 162 -10.08 -17.40 -5.59
N SER A 163 -9.01 -16.85 -6.15
CA SER A 163 -7.87 -17.63 -6.66
C SER A 163 -6.61 -16.78 -6.59
N ILE A 164 -5.46 -17.45 -6.46
CA ILE A 164 -4.14 -16.85 -6.58
C ILE A 164 -3.43 -17.56 -7.73
N HIS A 165 -2.89 -16.77 -8.66
CA HIS A 165 -2.25 -17.25 -9.87
C HIS A 165 -0.78 -16.88 -9.88
N ARG A 166 0.05 -17.71 -10.51
CA ARG A 166 1.42 -17.35 -10.84
C ARG A 166 1.43 -16.32 -11.97
N ASN A 167 2.13 -15.21 -11.74
CA ASN A 167 2.48 -14.26 -12.80
C ASN A 167 3.82 -14.64 -13.44
N THR A 168 3.90 -14.53 -14.76
CA THR A 168 5.16 -14.62 -15.52
C THR A 168 5.60 -13.21 -15.88
N TYR A 169 6.87 -12.89 -15.60
CA TYR A 169 7.48 -11.59 -15.90
C TYR A 169 8.88 -11.80 -16.49
N ILE A 170 9.35 -10.80 -17.24
CA ILE A 170 10.69 -10.76 -17.82
C ILE A 170 11.68 -10.29 -16.75
N ASP A 171 12.91 -10.80 -16.77
CA ASP A 171 14.04 -10.21 -16.03
C ASP A 171 14.44 -8.88 -16.67
N ALA A 172 13.60 -7.86 -16.47
CA ALA A 172 13.60 -6.63 -17.27
C ALA A 172 14.94 -5.87 -17.21
N PRO A 173 15.60 -5.68 -16.05
CA PRO A 173 16.93 -5.06 -15.97
C PRO A 173 18.02 -5.76 -16.78
N ALA A 174 17.86 -7.05 -17.06
CA ALA A 174 18.84 -7.86 -17.79
C ALA A 174 18.46 -8.12 -19.26
N LYS A 175 17.25 -7.70 -19.69
CA LYS A 175 16.68 -8.05 -21.00
C LYS A 175 16.07 -6.88 -21.76
N LEU A 176 15.68 -5.80 -21.08
CA LEU A 176 15.10 -4.61 -21.69
C LEU A 176 16.09 -3.44 -21.74
N GLY A 177 16.01 -2.65 -22.80
CA GLY A 177 16.72 -1.39 -22.94
C GLY A 177 15.93 -0.19 -22.40
N PRO A 178 16.52 1.03 -22.47
CA PRO A 178 15.92 2.25 -21.94
C PRO A 178 14.64 2.69 -22.68
N ARG A 179 14.33 2.13 -23.85
CA ARG A 179 13.08 2.41 -24.59
C ARG A 179 12.10 1.24 -24.45
N LEU A 180 12.26 0.44 -23.39
CA LEU A 180 11.51 -0.78 -23.07
C LEU A 180 11.55 -1.83 -24.19
N GLU A 181 12.57 -1.77 -25.05
CA GLU A 181 12.81 -2.73 -26.12
C GLU A 181 13.57 -3.96 -25.63
N LEU A 182 13.34 -5.12 -26.24
CA LEU A 182 14.12 -6.31 -25.96
C LEU A 182 15.54 -6.13 -26.54
N LEU A 183 16.57 -6.25 -25.70
CA LEU A 183 17.96 -6.02 -26.12
C LEU A 183 18.42 -6.95 -27.26
N SER A 184 17.82 -8.13 -27.39
CA SER A 184 18.11 -9.10 -28.46
C SER A 184 17.25 -8.92 -29.72
N GLU A 185 16.17 -8.13 -29.67
CA GLU A 185 15.30 -7.81 -30.82
C GLU A 185 14.65 -6.43 -30.58
N PRO A 186 15.36 -5.33 -30.89
CA PRO A 186 14.92 -3.97 -30.56
C PRO A 186 13.59 -3.52 -31.18
N ARG A 187 13.04 -4.27 -32.15
CA ARG A 187 11.71 -4.03 -32.71
C ARG A 187 10.58 -4.49 -31.78
N VAL A 188 10.86 -5.39 -30.84
CA VAL A 188 9.90 -5.88 -29.84
C VAL A 188 10.06 -5.08 -28.56
N ARG A 189 8.93 -4.60 -28.02
CA ARG A 189 8.87 -3.85 -26.75
C ARG A 189 7.88 -4.49 -25.79
N PHE A 190 8.14 -4.33 -24.50
CA PHE A 190 7.28 -4.85 -23.44
C PHE A 190 6.80 -3.72 -22.52
N ALA A 191 5.59 -3.88 -22.00
CA ALA A 191 4.99 -2.97 -21.02
C ALA A 191 4.01 -3.74 -20.13
N GLY A 192 3.55 -3.10 -19.06
CA GLY A 192 2.60 -3.70 -18.12
C GLY A 192 3.22 -4.81 -17.27
N LEU A 193 2.37 -5.72 -16.79
CA LEU A 193 2.77 -6.79 -15.87
C LEU A 193 3.94 -7.68 -16.35
N LEU A 194 4.10 -7.84 -17.68
CA LEU A 194 5.24 -8.57 -18.25
C LEU A 194 6.60 -7.91 -17.97
N THR A 195 6.67 -6.60 -17.74
CA THR A 195 7.92 -5.92 -17.38
C THR A 195 8.21 -5.94 -15.88
N GLY A 196 7.41 -6.64 -15.07
CA GLY A 196 7.60 -6.70 -13.62
C GLY A 196 7.12 -5.47 -12.84
N VAL A 197 6.07 -4.79 -13.34
CA VAL A 197 5.26 -3.89 -12.50
C VAL A 197 3.95 -4.58 -12.12
N GLU A 198 3.42 -4.31 -10.93
CA GLU A 198 2.11 -4.82 -10.48
C GLU A 198 1.14 -3.67 -10.23
N GLY A 199 -0.12 -3.86 -10.67
CA GLY A 199 -1.18 -2.86 -10.57
C GLY A 199 -1.54 -2.24 -11.91
N TYR A 200 -2.78 -1.75 -12.00
CA TYR A 200 -3.34 -1.17 -13.24
C TYR A 200 -2.66 0.15 -13.61
N ILE A 201 -2.43 1.03 -12.62
CA ILE A 201 -1.86 2.36 -12.83
C ILE A 201 -0.39 2.24 -13.26
N GLU A 202 0.34 1.36 -12.60
CA GLU A 202 1.73 1.02 -12.90
C GLU A 202 1.87 0.40 -14.30
N SER A 203 0.93 -0.47 -14.67
CA SER A 203 0.89 -1.05 -16.01
C SER A 203 0.59 -0.02 -17.10
N CYS A 204 -0.38 0.88 -16.86
CA CYS A 204 -0.68 2.00 -17.74
C CYS A 204 0.52 2.97 -17.86
N ALA A 205 1.24 3.21 -16.76
CA ALA A 205 2.43 4.06 -16.76
C ALA A 205 3.55 3.48 -17.63
N MET A 206 3.85 2.18 -17.51
CA MET A 206 4.83 1.53 -18.40
C MET A 206 4.37 1.47 -19.86
N GLY A 207 3.06 1.28 -20.10
CA GLY A 207 2.47 1.35 -21.43
C GLY A 207 2.62 2.72 -22.09
N LEU A 208 2.37 3.79 -21.33
CA LEU A 208 2.56 5.17 -21.77
C LEU A 208 4.03 5.47 -22.10
N LEU A 209 4.97 5.04 -21.25
CA LEU A 209 6.39 5.22 -21.50
C LEU A 209 6.86 4.46 -22.75
N CYS A 210 6.41 3.21 -22.93
CA CYS A 210 6.70 2.41 -24.12
C CYS A 210 6.20 3.10 -25.40
N GLY A 211 4.97 3.63 -25.37
CA GLY A 211 4.41 4.40 -26.48
C GLY A 211 5.19 5.70 -26.77
N ARG A 212 5.60 6.43 -25.74
CA ARG A 212 6.44 7.64 -25.89
C ARG A 212 7.81 7.33 -26.46
N ALA A 213 8.45 6.24 -26.01
CA ALA A 213 9.76 5.83 -26.47
C ALA A 213 9.73 5.36 -27.94
N LEU A 214 8.67 4.66 -28.36
CA LEU A 214 8.40 4.34 -29.77
C LEU A 214 8.15 5.60 -30.61
N ALA A 215 7.33 6.54 -30.13
CA ALA A 215 7.06 7.79 -30.83
C ALA A 215 8.31 8.66 -30.98
N ALA A 216 9.21 8.67 -29.99
CA ALA A 216 10.51 9.31 -30.07
C ALA A 216 11.38 8.67 -31.17
N GLU A 217 11.53 7.35 -31.16
CA GLU A 217 12.25 6.59 -32.21
C GLU A 217 11.72 6.89 -33.61
N LEU A 218 10.41 6.79 -33.83
CA LEU A 218 9.78 7.03 -35.13
C LEU A 218 9.89 8.48 -35.61
N THR A 219 10.13 9.44 -34.70
CA THR A 219 10.33 10.86 -35.03
C THR A 219 11.80 11.30 -34.98
N GLY A 220 12.74 10.37 -34.83
CA GLY A 220 14.18 10.67 -34.76
C GLY A 220 14.60 11.49 -33.52
N ARG A 221 13.77 11.52 -32.48
CA ARG A 221 14.02 12.25 -31.23
C ARG A 221 14.55 11.32 -30.14
N ALA A 222 15.28 11.90 -29.18
CA ALA A 222 15.64 11.18 -27.96
C ALA A 222 14.39 10.89 -27.13
N PHE A 223 14.39 9.77 -26.40
CA PHE A 223 13.40 9.48 -25.37
C PHE A 223 13.97 9.89 -24.01
N ASP A 224 13.33 10.86 -23.35
CA ASP A 224 13.68 11.27 -21.99
C ASP A 224 12.65 10.70 -20.99
N PRO A 225 13.04 9.72 -20.13
CA PRO A 225 12.15 9.16 -19.14
C PRO A 225 11.87 10.16 -18.00
N PRO A 226 10.76 9.98 -17.24
CA PRO A 226 10.44 10.87 -16.13
C PRO A 226 11.52 10.82 -15.04
N PRO A 227 11.75 11.93 -14.30
CA PRO A 227 12.74 11.97 -13.23
C PRO A 227 12.53 10.88 -12.17
N ALA A 228 13.62 10.35 -11.65
CA ALA A 228 13.66 9.31 -10.61
C ALA A 228 12.85 9.66 -9.34
N THR A 229 12.69 10.96 -9.08
CA THR A 229 11.91 11.52 -7.98
C THR A 229 10.40 11.42 -8.15
N THR A 230 9.92 11.16 -9.37
CA THR A 230 8.52 10.89 -9.70
C THR A 230 8.21 9.39 -9.56
N MET A 231 6.96 9.02 -9.28
CA MET A 231 6.59 7.59 -9.18
C MET A 231 6.74 6.86 -10.52
N MET A 232 6.44 7.53 -11.64
CA MET A 232 6.60 6.95 -12.98
C MET A 232 8.07 6.71 -13.34
N GLY A 233 8.97 7.64 -12.96
CA GLY A 233 10.41 7.48 -13.10
C GLY A 233 11.00 6.42 -12.16
N GLY A 234 10.53 6.34 -10.92
CA GLY A 234 10.92 5.29 -9.97
C GLY A 234 10.54 3.87 -10.44
N LEU A 235 9.33 3.71 -11.00
CA LEU A 235 8.90 2.46 -11.65
C LEU A 235 9.75 2.14 -12.89
N TYR A 236 9.97 3.13 -13.76
CA TYR A 236 10.82 2.98 -14.94
C TYR A 236 12.24 2.54 -14.58
N LEU A 237 12.86 3.15 -13.56
CA LEU A 237 14.17 2.74 -13.07
C LEU A 237 14.16 1.35 -12.44
N HIS A 238 13.11 0.97 -11.71
CA HIS A 238 13.00 -0.39 -11.19
C HIS A 238 13.03 -1.45 -12.31
N VAL A 239 12.42 -1.14 -13.46
CA VAL A 239 12.34 -1.98 -14.67
C VAL A 239 13.65 -1.96 -15.48
N CYS A 240 14.25 -0.78 -15.70
CA CYS A 240 15.34 -0.59 -16.66
C CYS A 240 16.75 -0.48 -16.05
N ALA A 241 16.89 -0.13 -14.76
CA ALA A 241 18.20 0.09 -14.17
C ALA A 241 18.92 -1.22 -13.85
N PRO A 242 20.19 -1.40 -14.25
CA PRO A 242 21.00 -2.56 -13.89
C PRO A 242 21.04 -2.79 -12.38
N ARG A 243 21.10 -4.06 -11.97
CA ARG A 243 21.17 -4.45 -10.55
C ARG A 243 22.56 -4.87 -10.16
N GLU A 244 23.06 -4.29 -9.07
CA GLU A 244 24.34 -4.67 -8.48
C GLU A 244 24.18 -5.74 -7.39
N GLY A 245 25.15 -6.65 -7.31
CA GLY A 245 25.25 -7.62 -6.23
C GLY A 245 24.14 -8.68 -6.22
N LYS A 246 23.60 -8.97 -5.02
CA LYS A 246 22.69 -10.11 -4.78
C LYS A 246 21.20 -9.79 -4.96
N TYR A 247 20.85 -8.58 -5.37
CA TYR A 247 19.45 -8.14 -5.47
C TYR A 247 18.76 -8.70 -6.71
N ARG A 248 17.96 -9.77 -6.53
CA ARG A 248 17.16 -10.36 -7.60
C ARG A 248 16.05 -9.42 -8.08
N TYR A 249 15.71 -9.51 -9.36
CA TYR A 249 14.55 -8.82 -9.93
C TYR A 249 13.24 -9.50 -9.50
N SER A 250 12.31 -8.71 -8.99
CA SER A 250 10.99 -9.15 -8.54
C SER A 250 9.97 -8.05 -8.86
N PRO A 251 8.71 -8.38 -9.20
CA PRO A 251 7.70 -7.38 -9.49
C PRO A 251 7.43 -6.43 -8.33
N THR A 252 6.99 -5.21 -8.64
CA THR A 252 6.65 -4.21 -7.63
C THR A 252 5.50 -3.30 -8.06
N ASN A 253 4.75 -2.80 -7.08
CA ASN A 253 3.75 -1.74 -7.25
C ASN A 253 4.32 -0.37 -6.84
N ALA A 254 3.55 0.70 -7.08
CA ALA A 254 3.93 2.06 -6.71
C ALA A 254 4.13 2.19 -5.20
N ASN A 255 5.36 2.48 -4.76
CA ASN A 255 5.69 2.65 -3.34
C ASN A 255 6.82 3.67 -3.14
N PHE A 256 6.82 4.36 -1.99
CA PHE A 256 7.80 5.41 -1.67
C PHE A 256 9.25 4.90 -1.57
N GLY A 257 9.49 3.59 -1.53
CA GLY A 257 10.83 3.01 -1.57
C GLY A 257 11.49 3.08 -2.95
N LEU A 258 10.72 3.32 -4.02
CA LEU A 258 11.24 3.54 -5.37
C LEU A 258 11.80 4.95 -5.59
N LEU A 259 11.51 5.89 -4.66
CA LEU A 259 11.88 7.29 -4.81
C LEU A 259 13.21 7.57 -4.08
N PRO A 260 14.11 8.39 -4.67
CA PRO A 260 15.30 8.89 -3.98
C PRO A 260 14.99 9.46 -2.59
N PRO A 261 15.84 9.21 -1.58
CA PRO A 261 15.58 9.66 -0.23
C PRO A 261 15.43 11.19 -0.16
N LEU A 262 14.70 11.65 0.85
CA LEU A 262 14.54 13.06 1.17
C LEU A 262 15.16 13.27 2.57
N PRO A 263 16.41 13.76 2.68
CA PRO A 263 17.08 13.97 3.96
C PRO A 263 16.48 15.17 4.71
N GLY A 264 16.70 15.24 6.03
CA GLY A 264 16.27 16.37 6.86
C GLY A 264 14.76 16.50 7.14
N VAL A 265 13.91 15.61 6.61
CA VAL A 265 12.46 15.65 6.81
C VAL A 265 12.00 14.70 7.92
N ARG A 266 11.11 15.18 8.80
CA ARG A 266 10.49 14.38 9.88
C ARG A 266 9.72 13.18 9.31
N LYS A 267 9.69 12.07 10.07
CA LYS A 267 9.14 10.76 9.64
C LYS A 267 7.66 10.82 9.23
N ASP A 268 6.87 11.63 9.92
CA ASP A 268 5.46 11.89 9.66
C ASP A 268 5.24 12.66 8.35
N GLN A 269 6.00 13.72 8.11
CA GLN A 269 5.90 14.55 6.91
C GLN A 269 6.57 13.93 5.67
N LYS A 270 7.46 12.93 5.84
CA LYS A 270 8.32 12.40 4.76
C LYS A 270 7.55 11.96 3.51
N LYS A 271 6.42 11.27 3.66
CA LYS A 271 5.60 10.82 2.52
C LYS A 271 4.97 11.99 1.76
N LEU A 272 4.42 12.97 2.49
CA LEU A 272 3.80 14.16 1.91
C LEU A 272 4.83 14.97 1.11
N ARG A 273 5.97 15.28 1.72
CA ARG A 273 7.06 16.02 1.06
C ARG A 273 7.65 15.29 -0.15
N MET A 274 7.71 13.95 -0.11
CA MET A 274 8.08 13.15 -1.27
C MET A 274 7.06 13.25 -2.41
N ALA A 275 5.76 13.28 -2.11
CA ALA A 275 4.70 13.45 -3.10
C ALA A 275 4.67 14.88 -3.69
N GLU A 276 4.90 15.91 -2.87
CA GLU A 276 5.05 17.30 -3.31
C GLU A 276 6.19 17.45 -4.32
N ARG A 277 7.40 16.95 -3.97
CA ARG A 277 8.56 16.92 -4.88
C ARG A 277 8.25 16.14 -6.16
N ALA A 278 7.66 14.94 -6.02
CA ALA A 278 7.31 14.09 -7.15
C ALA A 278 6.33 14.78 -8.13
N ARG A 279 5.40 15.61 -7.64
CA ARG A 279 4.50 16.37 -8.51
C ARG A 279 5.22 17.52 -9.21
N ALA A 280 5.98 18.33 -8.48
CA ALA A 280 6.75 19.43 -9.05
C ALA A 280 7.74 18.97 -10.15
N ASP A 281 8.47 17.88 -9.90
CA ASP A 281 9.43 17.32 -10.87
C ASP A 281 8.73 16.69 -12.09
N PHE A 282 7.53 16.14 -11.90
CA PHE A 282 6.71 15.59 -13.00
C PHE A 282 6.13 16.71 -13.88
N ASP A 283 5.62 17.77 -13.27
CA ASP A 283 5.09 18.94 -13.98
C ASP A 283 6.20 19.63 -14.80
N ALA A 284 7.40 19.77 -14.23
CA ALA A 284 8.57 20.28 -14.94
C ALA A 284 8.97 19.43 -16.16
N TRP A 285 8.99 18.10 -16.00
CA TRP A 285 9.26 17.16 -17.10
C TRP A 285 8.18 17.17 -18.19
N LEU A 286 6.91 17.37 -17.84
CA LEU A 286 5.85 17.55 -18.85
C LEU A 286 6.05 18.82 -19.68
N VAL A 287 6.55 19.91 -19.06
CA VAL A 287 6.84 21.16 -19.76
C VAL A 287 8.05 21.01 -20.71
N SER A 288 9.14 20.36 -20.28
CA SER A 288 10.29 20.13 -21.16
C SER A 288 9.93 19.25 -22.37
N GLU A 289 9.13 18.21 -22.15
CA GLU A 289 8.64 17.32 -23.22
C GLU A 289 7.61 17.99 -24.16
N ALA A 290 6.93 19.05 -23.70
CA ALA A 290 6.09 19.88 -24.56
C ALA A 290 6.92 20.88 -25.38
N ALA A 291 7.98 21.45 -24.81
CA ALA A 291 8.91 22.35 -25.49
C ALA A 291 9.81 21.63 -26.52
N GLY A 292 10.06 20.32 -26.34
CA GLY A 292 10.78 19.45 -27.29
C GLY A 292 9.93 18.93 -28.47
N LYS A 293 8.83 19.61 -28.80
CA LYS A 293 8.03 19.34 -30.01
C LYS A 293 8.44 20.29 -31.13
N PRO A 294 8.64 19.80 -32.37
CA PRO A 294 8.91 20.65 -33.54
C PRO A 294 7.67 21.46 -33.96
#